data_AF-A0A923D5W9-F1
#
_entry.id   AF-A0A923D5W9-F1
#
_cell.length_a   1.000
_cell.length_b   1.000
_cell.length_c   1.000
_cell.angle_alpha   90.00
_cell.angle_beta   90.00
_cell.angle_gamma   90.00
#
_symmetry.space_group_name_H-M   'P 1'
#
loop_
_entity.id
_entity.type
_entity.pdbx_description
1 polymer ?
#
loop_
_entity_poly.entity_id
_entity_poly.type
_entity_poly.pdbx_seq_one_letter_code
_entity_poly.pdbx_strand_id
1 'polypeptide(L)'
;MAFGRGNTGKAVRASCSIPGIFQPPIISNNMYVDGGVVSPLAIDVARRYGADIVIAVDISSSLPSSAPSGTIETIMQAIDIMYSKIAAVQIKNADVVIRPKVGYIGSSDFSKRHEAIMEGEKAANEALPAINSILAKLRQEGRLP
;
A
#
# COMPACT_ATOMS: atom_id res chain seq x y z
N MET A 1 11.05 6.72 6.79
CA MET A 1 12.32 5.99 6.54
C MET A 1 12.07 4.98 5.43
N ALA A 2 13.05 4.67 4.60
CA ALA A 2 12.92 3.65 3.55
C ALA A 2 14.25 2.90 3.41
N PHE A 3 14.19 1.59 3.19
CA PHE A 3 15.38 0.78 2.93
C PHE A 3 15.75 0.91 1.44
N GLY A 4 16.86 1.59 1.14
CA GLY A 4 17.39 1.71 -0.22
C GLY A 4 18.58 0.78 -0.52
N ARG A 5 19.13 0.10 0.50
CA ARG A 5 20.33 -0.75 0.42
C ARG A 5 20.29 -1.83 1.50
N GLY A 6 21.12 -2.87 1.36
CA GLY A 6 21.27 -3.94 2.34
C GLY A 6 20.55 -5.23 1.93
N ASN A 7 20.14 -6.03 2.92
CA ASN A 7 19.46 -7.30 2.67
C ASN A 7 17.96 -7.10 2.39
N THR A 8 17.52 -7.37 1.17
CA THR A 8 16.12 -7.22 0.74
C THR A 8 15.16 -8.06 1.57
N GLY A 9 15.51 -9.30 1.93
CA GLY A 9 14.66 -10.16 2.76
C GLY A 9 14.40 -9.58 4.15
N LYS A 10 15.43 -9.00 4.78
CA LYS A 10 15.28 -8.29 6.07
C LYS A 10 14.42 -7.03 5.92
N ALA A 11 14.60 -6.27 4.84
CA ALA A 11 13.80 -5.08 4.58
C ALA A 11 12.32 -5.41 4.38
N VAL A 12 12.02 -6.45 3.57
CA VAL A 12 10.65 -6.94 3.38
C VAL A 12 10.07 -7.48 4.69
N ARG A 13 10.83 -8.26 5.46
CA ARG A 13 10.40 -8.76 6.78
C ARG A 13 10.05 -7.61 7.72
N ALA A 14 10.85 -6.55 7.78
CA ALA A 14 10.52 -5.35 8.55
C ALA A 14 9.24 -4.70 8.04
N SER A 15 9.09 -4.57 6.72
CA SER A 15 7.94 -3.93 6.10
C SER A 15 6.60 -4.64 6.35
N CYS A 16 6.60 -5.96 6.54
CA CYS A 16 5.40 -6.77 6.78
C CYS A 16 5.24 -7.24 8.25
N SER A 17 5.96 -6.64 9.20
CA SER A 17 5.89 -7.00 10.62
C SER A 17 4.74 -6.29 11.33
N ILE A 18 3.51 -6.73 11.04
CA ILE A 18 2.27 -6.19 11.61
C ILE A 18 2.32 -6.29 13.16
N PRO A 19 2.16 -5.17 13.89
CA PRO A 19 2.16 -5.17 15.35
C PRO A 19 1.13 -6.15 15.92
N GLY A 20 1.56 -7.00 16.85
CA GLY A 20 0.70 -8.01 17.49
C GLY A 20 0.55 -9.33 16.72
N ILE A 21 0.97 -9.39 15.45
CA ILE A 21 0.94 -10.63 14.64
C ILE A 21 2.35 -11.20 14.46
N PHE A 22 3.33 -10.34 14.18
CA PHE A 22 4.71 -10.76 13.95
C PHE A 22 5.69 -10.08 14.91
N GLN A 23 6.74 -10.80 15.31
CA GLN A 23 7.81 -10.23 16.12
C GLN A 23 8.59 -9.17 15.32
N PRO A 24 8.69 -7.92 15.82
CA PRO A 24 9.46 -6.84 15.19
C PRO A 24 10.94 -7.22 14.99
N PRO A 25 11.48 -7.16 13.76
CA PRO A 25 12.88 -7.42 13.53
C PRO A 25 13.76 -6.25 14.01
N ILE A 26 14.98 -6.58 14.42
CA ILE A 26 16.03 -5.60 14.73
C ILE A 26 17.00 -5.53 13.55
N ILE A 27 17.21 -4.33 12.99
CA ILE A 27 18.17 -4.08 11.91
C ILE A 27 19.04 -2.90 12.35
N SER A 28 20.36 -3.11 12.42
CA SER A 28 21.33 -2.08 12.84
C SER A 28 20.92 -1.38 14.14
N ASN A 29 20.59 -2.17 15.17
CA ASN A 29 20.14 -1.75 16.51
C ASN A 29 18.79 -1.01 16.59
N ASN A 30 18.07 -0.88 15.48
CA ASN A 30 16.72 -0.31 15.49
C ASN A 30 15.67 -1.42 15.36
N MET A 31 14.59 -1.30 16.12
CA MET A 31 13.42 -2.17 16.00
C MET A 31 12.45 -1.61 14.97
N TYR A 32 11.91 -2.47 14.11
CA TYR A 32 11.00 -2.08 13.03
C TYR A 32 9.66 -2.79 13.12
N VAL A 33 8.60 -2.05 12.79
CA VAL A 33 7.25 -2.57 12.59
C VAL A 33 6.80 -2.29 11.15
N ASP A 34 5.66 -2.84 10.77
CA ASP A 34 5.04 -2.65 9.46
C ASP A 34 4.97 -1.17 9.04
N GLY A 35 5.25 -0.90 7.77
CA GLY A 35 5.26 0.46 7.23
C GLY A 35 3.88 1.11 7.11
N GLY A 36 2.81 0.31 7.12
CA GLY A 36 1.42 0.73 7.00
C GLY A 36 0.96 1.68 8.11
N VAL A 37 1.58 1.61 9.29
CA VAL A 37 1.25 2.49 10.43
C VAL A 37 1.76 3.92 10.26
N VAL A 38 2.66 4.17 9.30
CA VAL A 38 3.27 5.49 9.06
C VAL A 38 3.14 5.99 7.63
N SER A 39 3.22 5.10 6.64
CA SER A 39 3.23 5.47 5.23
C SER A 39 2.74 4.31 4.34
N PRO A 40 1.44 4.01 4.35
CA PRO A 40 0.86 2.83 3.70
C PRO A 40 1.05 2.76 2.19
N LEU A 41 1.01 3.89 1.49
CA LEU A 41 1.14 3.92 0.02
C LEU A 41 2.54 4.34 -0.45
N ALA A 42 3.40 4.77 0.48
CA ALA A 42 4.78 5.18 0.22
C ALA A 42 4.97 6.19 -0.94
N ILE A 43 3.95 7.00 -1.26
CA ILE A 43 3.96 7.95 -2.38
C ILE A 43 5.10 8.97 -2.25
N ASP A 44 5.28 9.55 -1.06
CA ASP A 44 6.35 10.51 -0.80
C ASP A 44 7.75 9.87 -0.83
N VAL A 45 7.84 8.55 -0.60
CA VAL A 45 9.09 7.82 -0.78
C VAL A 45 9.40 7.72 -2.28
N ALA A 46 8.44 7.27 -3.10
CA ALA A 46 8.64 7.17 -4.55
C ALA A 46 9.08 8.50 -5.17
N ARG A 47 8.43 9.62 -4.80
CA ARG A 47 8.83 10.97 -5.24
C ARG A 47 10.26 11.32 -4.84
N ARG A 48 10.64 11.07 -3.58
CA ARG A 48 12.01 11.35 -3.10
C ARG A 48 13.09 10.53 -3.81
N TYR A 49 12.73 9.36 -4.35
CA TYR A 49 13.63 8.56 -5.19
C TYR A 49 13.63 8.98 -6.67
N GLY A 50 12.99 10.10 -7.02
CA GLY A 50 13.04 10.70 -8.35
C GLY A 50 11.91 10.26 -9.29
N ALA A 51 10.82 9.68 -8.77
CA ALA A 51 9.68 9.31 -9.61
C ALA A 51 8.96 10.55 -10.17
N ASP A 52 9.01 10.72 -11.50
CA ASP A 52 8.28 11.75 -12.24
C ASP A 52 6.77 11.57 -12.17
N ILE A 53 6.31 10.31 -12.17
CA ILE A 53 4.92 9.90 -12.04
C ILE A 53 4.82 8.82 -10.96
N VAL A 54 3.78 8.87 -10.14
CA VAL A 54 3.46 7.88 -9.11
C VAL A 54 2.06 7.33 -9.36
N ILE A 55 2.01 6.02 -9.61
CA ILE A 55 0.79 5.22 -9.66
C ILE A 55 0.67 4.52 -8.30
N ALA A 56 -0.33 4.88 -7.52
CA ALA A 56 -0.59 4.29 -6.22
C ALA A 56 -1.64 3.18 -6.32
N VAL A 57 -1.44 2.09 -5.57
CA VAL A 57 -2.44 1.01 -5.43
C VAL A 57 -2.94 1.04 -4.00
N ASP A 58 -4.22 1.36 -3.83
CA ASP A 58 -4.88 1.50 -2.54
C ASP A 58 -5.89 0.37 -2.34
N ILE A 59 -5.55 -0.57 -1.46
CA ILE A 59 -6.39 -1.71 -1.08
C ILE A 59 -7.18 -1.44 0.21
N SER A 60 -7.15 -0.21 0.74
CA SER A 60 -7.94 0.09 1.94
C SER A 60 -9.42 -0.11 1.65
N SER A 61 -10.08 -0.85 2.52
CA SER A 61 -11.51 -1.07 2.45
C SER A 61 -12.25 -0.09 3.35
N SER A 62 -13.55 0.04 3.11
CA SER A 62 -14.44 0.59 4.13
C SER A 62 -14.28 -0.21 5.42
N LEU A 63 -14.21 0.50 6.54
CA LEU A 63 -14.13 -0.11 7.87
C LEU A 63 -15.27 -1.11 8.06
N PRO A 64 -15.03 -2.22 8.80
CA PRO A 64 -16.07 -3.17 9.13
C PRO A 64 -17.29 -2.46 9.72
N SER A 65 -18.48 -2.82 9.24
CA SER A 65 -19.75 -2.26 9.75
C SER A 65 -20.09 -2.75 11.17
N SER A 66 -19.44 -3.82 11.63
CA SER A 66 -19.61 -4.40 12.96
C SER A 66 -18.57 -3.88 13.94
N ALA A 67 -18.98 -3.71 15.20
CA ALA A 67 -18.06 -3.41 16.29
C ALA A 67 -17.06 -4.55 16.47
N PRO A 68 -15.79 -4.24 16.77
CA PRO A 68 -14.77 -5.26 16.97
C PRO A 68 -15.04 -5.99 18.29
N SER A 69 -14.73 -7.28 18.34
CA SER A 69 -14.88 -8.12 19.51
C SER A 69 -13.52 -8.40 20.17
N GLY A 70 -13.36 -7.95 21.42
CA GLY A 70 -12.13 -8.17 22.18
C GLY A 70 -10.95 -7.26 21.78
N THR A 71 -9.87 -7.37 22.56
CA THR A 71 -8.76 -6.41 22.50
C THR A 71 -7.98 -6.47 21.20
N ILE A 72 -7.71 -7.67 20.68
CA ILE A 72 -6.91 -7.84 19.45
C ILE A 72 -7.64 -7.25 18.25
N GLU A 73 -8.93 -7.57 18.08
CA GLU A 73 -9.73 -7.04 16.97
C GLU A 73 -9.87 -5.52 17.06
N THR A 74 -10.02 -4.98 18.28
CA THR A 74 -10.05 -3.52 18.52
C THR A 74 -8.75 -2.85 18.08
N ILE A 75 -7.60 -3.45 18.41
CA ILE A 75 -6.28 -2.93 17.99
C ILE A 75 -6.13 -3.00 16.48
N MET A 76 -6.52 -4.12 15.85
CA MET A 76 -6.43 -4.28 14.39
C MET A 76 -7.32 -3.25 13.67
N GLN A 77 -8.55 -3.04 14.13
CA GLN A 77 -9.42 -2.03 13.55
C GLN A 77 -8.86 -0.62 13.74
N ALA A 78 -8.20 -0.32 14.86
CA ALA A 78 -7.52 0.96 15.04
C ALA A 78 -6.37 1.16 14.03
N ILE A 79 -5.60 0.11 13.73
CA ILE A 79 -4.57 0.12 12.68
C ILE A 79 -5.21 0.35 11.30
N ASP A 80 -6.32 -0.31 10.98
CA ASP A 80 -7.02 -0.12 9.70
C ASP A 80 -7.58 1.31 9.55
N ILE A 81 -8.14 1.89 10.62
CA ILE A 81 -8.57 3.29 10.64
C ILE A 81 -7.38 4.21 10.38
N MET A 82 -6.26 3.98 11.07
CA MET A 82 -5.03 4.76 10.89
C MET A 82 -4.51 4.66 9.45
N TYR A 83 -4.42 3.44 8.91
CA TYR A 83 -4.05 3.19 7.53
C TYR A 83 -4.94 3.98 6.57
N SER A 84 -6.27 3.86 6.71
CA SER A 84 -7.24 4.54 5.84
C SER A 84 -7.10 6.06 5.90
N LYS A 85 -6.90 6.62 7.09
CA LYS A 85 -6.71 8.07 7.27
C LYS A 85 -5.41 8.56 6.64
N ILE A 86 -4.29 7.84 6.84
CA ILE A 86 -3.00 8.22 6.23
C ILE A 86 -3.08 8.07 4.71
N ALA A 87 -3.62 6.95 4.21
CA ALA A 87 -3.80 6.70 2.79
C ALA A 87 -4.64 7.82 2.13
N ALA A 88 -5.75 8.23 2.74
CA ALA A 88 -6.59 9.33 2.24
C ALA A 88 -5.86 10.68 2.12
N VAL A 89 -4.82 10.91 2.92
CA VAL A 89 -3.94 12.07 2.76
C VAL A 89 -2.92 11.82 1.64
N GLN A 90 -2.24 10.67 1.66
CA GLN A 90 -1.16 10.36 0.71
C GLN A 90 -1.64 10.30 -0.75
N ILE A 91 -2.83 9.74 -1.02
CA ILE A 91 -3.38 9.61 -2.37
C ILE A 91 -3.48 10.94 -3.13
N LYS A 92 -3.55 12.08 -2.43
CA LYS A 92 -3.60 13.41 -3.06
C LYS A 92 -2.32 13.76 -3.81
N ASN A 93 -1.21 13.07 -3.51
CA ASN A 93 0.09 13.26 -4.13
C ASN A 93 0.40 12.22 -5.24
N ALA A 94 -0.52 11.29 -5.51
CA ALA A 94 -0.41 10.34 -6.62
C ALA A 94 -1.03 10.93 -7.90
N ASP A 95 -0.48 10.56 -9.07
CA ASP A 95 -1.05 10.97 -10.36
C ASP A 95 -2.19 10.04 -10.79
N VAL A 96 -2.09 8.76 -10.43
CA VAL A 96 -3.12 7.74 -10.67
C VAL A 96 -3.28 6.91 -9.41
N VAL A 97 -4.53 6.63 -9.03
CA VAL A 97 -4.85 5.75 -7.91
C VAL A 97 -5.68 4.58 -8.42
N ILE A 98 -5.15 3.37 -8.27
CA ILE A 98 -5.82 2.11 -8.59
C ILE A 98 -6.44 1.58 -7.29
N ARG A 99 -7.74 1.27 -7.33
CA ARG A 99 -8.47 0.72 -6.17
C ARG A 99 -9.15 -0.60 -6.51
N PRO A 100 -8.45 -1.73 -6.32
CA PRO A 100 -9.05 -3.06 -6.45
C PRO A 100 -10.18 -3.26 -5.44
N LYS A 101 -11.27 -3.91 -5.85
CA LYS A 101 -12.40 -4.20 -4.95
C LYS A 101 -12.11 -5.46 -4.14
N VAL A 102 -11.20 -5.37 -3.18
CA VAL A 102 -10.76 -6.52 -2.36
C VAL A 102 -11.22 -6.44 -0.90
N GLY A 103 -11.99 -5.42 -0.53
CA GLY A 103 -12.33 -5.16 0.88
C GLY A 103 -13.20 -6.21 1.58
N TYR A 104 -13.79 -7.13 0.83
CA TYR A 104 -14.54 -8.28 1.38
C TYR A 104 -13.66 -9.53 1.57
N ILE A 105 -12.38 -9.47 1.17
CA ILE A 105 -11.41 -10.54 1.34
C ILE A 105 -10.66 -10.26 2.63
N GLY A 106 -10.77 -11.18 3.60
CA GLY A 106 -10.07 -11.05 4.87
C GLY A 106 -8.55 -11.09 4.68
N SER A 107 -7.81 -10.33 5.49
CA SER A 107 -6.34 -10.24 5.41
C SER A 107 -5.63 -11.60 5.60
N SER A 108 -6.28 -12.56 6.26
CA SER A 108 -5.81 -13.93 6.44
C SER A 108 -6.49 -14.97 5.53
N ASP A 109 -7.38 -14.57 4.62
CA ASP A 109 -8.11 -15.47 3.73
C ASP A 109 -7.31 -15.78 2.45
N PHE A 110 -6.36 -16.70 2.56
CA PHE A 110 -5.54 -17.13 1.44
C PHE A 110 -6.30 -17.94 0.37
N SER A 111 -7.54 -18.38 0.67
CA SER A 111 -8.34 -19.15 -0.29
C SER A 111 -8.82 -18.29 -1.46
N LYS A 112 -9.07 -16.99 -1.21
CA LYS A 112 -9.52 -16.01 -2.21
C LYS A 112 -8.38 -15.30 -2.95
N ARG A 113 -7.15 -15.81 -2.86
CA ARG A 113 -5.98 -15.19 -3.53
C ARG A 113 -6.17 -14.99 -5.03
N HIS A 114 -6.84 -15.92 -5.72
CA HIS A 114 -7.05 -15.83 -7.17
C HIS A 114 -8.04 -14.71 -7.50
N GLU A 115 -9.12 -14.63 -6.73
CA GLU A 115 -10.11 -13.55 -6.84
C GLU A 115 -9.48 -12.18 -6.59
N ALA A 116 -8.62 -12.04 -5.57
CA ALA A 116 -7.89 -10.81 -5.31
C ALA A 116 -6.99 -10.37 -6.48
N ILE A 117 -6.33 -11.34 -7.15
CA ILE A 117 -5.51 -11.06 -8.35
C ILE A 117 -6.39 -10.56 -9.49
N MET A 118 -7.53 -11.20 -9.73
CA MET A 118 -8.47 -10.80 -10.79
C MET A 118 -9.04 -9.39 -10.57
N GLU A 119 -9.42 -9.05 -9.33
CA GLU A 119 -9.86 -7.68 -9.00
C GLU A 119 -8.75 -6.65 -9.15
N GLY A 120 -7.49 -7.04 -8.88
CA GLY A 120 -6.31 -6.21 -9.14
C GLY A 120 -6.10 -5.95 -10.64
N GLU A 121 -6.16 -6.99 -11.46
CA GLU A 121 -6.02 -6.89 -12.92
C GLU A 121 -7.15 -6.04 -13.52
N LYS A 122 -8.39 -6.27 -13.10
CA LYS A 122 -9.54 -5.48 -13.51
C LYS A 122 -9.35 -3.99 -13.19
N ALA A 123 -9.00 -3.65 -11.96
CA ALA A 123 -8.79 -2.27 -11.56
C ALA A 123 -7.61 -1.60 -12.29
N ALA A 124 -6.55 -2.35 -12.58
CA ALA A 124 -5.43 -1.87 -13.38
C ALA A 124 -5.86 -1.58 -14.84
N ASN A 125 -6.64 -2.47 -15.45
CA ASN A 125 -7.19 -2.29 -16.80
C ASN A 125 -8.11 -1.06 -16.87
N GLU A 126 -8.95 -0.83 -15.87
CA GLU A 126 -9.81 0.35 -15.78
C GLU A 126 -8.99 1.66 -15.67
N ALA A 127 -7.79 1.60 -15.09
CA ALA A 127 -6.88 2.75 -14.96
C ALA A 127 -5.99 3.00 -16.20
N LEU A 128 -5.88 2.03 -17.13
CA LEU A 128 -5.02 2.14 -18.31
C LEU A 128 -5.26 3.41 -19.15
N PRO A 129 -6.50 3.88 -19.40
CA PRO A 129 -6.70 5.12 -20.15
C PRO A 129 -6.03 6.33 -19.50
N ALA A 130 -6.11 6.47 -18.17
CA ALA A 130 -5.49 7.55 -17.43
C ALA A 130 -3.96 7.46 -17.47
N ILE A 131 -3.43 6.25 -17.29
CA ILE A 131 -1.98 5.98 -17.37
C ILE A 131 -1.46 6.31 -18.78
N ASN A 132 -2.14 5.84 -19.82
CA ASN A 132 -1.76 6.09 -21.22
C ASN A 132 -1.79 7.58 -21.58
N SER A 133 -2.75 8.34 -21.05
CA SER A 133 -2.80 9.79 -21.21
C SER A 133 -1.56 10.49 -20.64
N ILE A 134 -1.14 10.10 -19.43
CA ILE A 134 0.08 10.61 -18.79
C ILE A 134 1.33 10.22 -19.60
N LEU A 135 1.43 8.97 -20.01
CA LEU A 135 2.56 8.50 -20.83
C LEU A 135 2.66 9.22 -22.17
N ALA A 136 1.53 9.50 -22.82
CA ALA A 136 1.49 10.26 -24.07
C ALA A 136 2.01 11.70 -23.86
N LYS A 137 1.61 12.35 -22.77
CA LYS A 137 2.10 13.68 -22.40
C LYS A 137 3.61 13.68 -22.14
N LEU A 138 4.12 12.70 -21.39
CA LEU A 138 5.56 12.58 -21.14
C LEU A 138 6.40 12.34 -22.41
N ARG A 139 5.86 11.60 -23.39
CA ARG A 139 6.50 11.44 -24.70
C ARG A 139 6.56 12.76 -25.49
N GLN A 140 5.47 13.53 -25.46
CA GLN A 140 5.44 14.86 -26.10
C GLN A 140 6.44 15.84 -25.45
N GLU A 141 6.66 15.71 -24.14
CA GLU A 141 7.67 16.48 -23.40
C GLU A 141 9.11 15.97 -23.61
N GLY A 142 9.32 14.89 -24.39
CA GLY A 142 10.64 14.30 -24.61
C GLY A 142 11.23 13.58 -23.38
N ARG A 143 10.41 13.29 -22.37
CA ARG A 143 10.82 12.65 -21.10
C ARG A 143 10.73 11.13 -21.12
N LEU A 144 10.01 10.58 -22.10
CA LEU A 144 9.96 9.15 -22.40
C LEU A 144 10.32 8.93 -23.88
N PRO A 145 11.02 7.83 -24.20
CA PRO A 145 11.30 7.44 -25.57
C PRO A 145 10.03 7.07 -26.35
#